data_AF-A0A2K5WYR4-F1
#
_entry.id   AF-A0A2K5WYR4-F1
#
_cell.length_a   1.000
_cell.length_b   1.000
_cell.length_c   1.000
_cell.angle_alpha   90.00
_cell.angle_beta   90.00
_cell.angle_gamma   90.00
#
_symmetry.space_group_name_H-M   'P 1'
#
loop_
_entity.id
_entity.type
_entity.pdbx_description
1 polymer ?
#
loop_
_entity_poly.entity_id
_entity_poly.type
_entity_poly.pdbx_seq_one_letter_code
_entity_poly.pdbx_strand_id
1 'polypeptide(L)'
;MRKPLPQRPGFRTRSARNNGIAPASPSFRFRPFRLCLRFGREKEVGPSAGRAGARWAAAMAPSCTLNRYLLLMAQEHLEFRLPEIKSLLSLFGGQFASSQETYGKSPFWILSIPSEDIARNLMKRTVCAKSIFELWGHGQSPEELYSSLKNYPVEKMVPFLHSDSTYKIKIHTFNKTLTQEEKIKRIDALEFLPFEGKVNLKKPQHVFSVLEDYGLDPNRIPENPHNIYFGRWIADGQRELIESYSVKKRHFIGNTSMDAGLSFIMANHGKVKENDIVFDPFVGTAVYL
;
A
#
# COMPACT_ATOMS: atom_id res chain seq x y z
N MET A 1 68.41 8.24 -21.96
CA MET A 1 68.58 9.59 -21.38
C MET A 1 67.38 10.44 -21.76
N ARG A 2 66.51 10.78 -20.80
CA ARG A 2 65.31 11.61 -20.98
C ARG A 2 65.62 13.02 -20.46
N LYS A 3 65.25 14.08 -21.20
CA LYS A 3 65.26 15.47 -20.72
C LYS A 3 63.84 15.89 -20.27
N PRO A 4 63.70 16.76 -19.25
CA PRO A 4 62.44 16.99 -18.54
C PRO A 4 61.64 18.19 -19.08
N LEU A 5 60.33 18.16 -18.83
CA LEU A 5 59.38 19.28 -19.04
C LEU A 5 59.21 20.08 -17.72
N PRO A 6 58.92 21.39 -17.78
CA PRO A 6 58.95 22.28 -16.63
C PRO A 6 57.65 22.27 -15.81
N GLN A 7 57.81 22.53 -14.50
CA GLN A 7 56.78 22.59 -13.47
C GLN A 7 55.95 23.88 -13.54
N ARG A 8 54.65 23.79 -13.23
CA ARG A 8 53.77 24.95 -12.95
C ARG A 8 53.73 25.25 -11.44
N PRO A 9 53.57 26.52 -11.04
CA PRO A 9 53.76 26.95 -9.65
C PRO A 9 52.53 26.72 -8.77
N GLY A 10 52.80 26.53 -7.47
CA GLY A 10 51.88 26.00 -6.46
C GLY A 10 50.73 26.89 -6.02
N PHE A 11 49.68 26.22 -5.53
CA PHE A 11 48.58 26.83 -4.79
C PHE A 11 48.94 26.93 -3.30
N ARG A 12 49.03 28.17 -2.82
CA ARG A 12 49.17 28.55 -1.41
C ARG A 12 47.91 28.16 -0.63
N THR A 13 48.12 27.47 0.49
CA THR A 13 47.15 27.36 1.58
C THR A 13 46.96 28.73 2.22
N ARG A 14 45.70 29.17 2.36
CA ARG A 14 45.32 30.30 3.23
C ARG A 14 44.53 29.77 4.41
N SER A 15 45.15 29.82 5.59
CA SER A 15 44.43 29.80 6.86
C SER A 15 43.82 31.18 7.10
N ALA A 16 42.55 31.24 7.53
CA ALA A 16 42.07 32.32 8.39
C ALA A 16 40.80 31.91 9.13
N ARG A 17 40.98 31.73 10.45
CA ARG A 17 40.16 32.23 11.55
C ARG A 17 38.66 31.94 11.56
N ASN A 18 38.33 30.99 12.43
CA ASN A 18 37.30 31.06 13.48
C ASN A 18 36.72 32.46 13.72
N ASN A 19 35.40 32.57 13.60
CA ASN A 19 34.55 33.36 14.48
C ASN A 19 33.27 32.54 14.67
N GLY A 20 32.97 32.25 15.94
CA GLY A 20 31.94 31.30 16.33
C GLY A 20 30.52 31.81 16.12
N ILE A 21 29.59 30.87 16.16
CA ILE A 21 28.31 30.91 16.90
C ILE A 21 27.85 29.45 16.95
N ALA A 22 27.78 28.89 18.16
CA ALA A 22 27.15 27.60 18.42
C ALA A 22 25.63 27.77 18.45
N PRO A 23 24.87 26.75 18.02
CA PRO A 23 23.57 26.48 18.61
C PRO A 23 23.54 25.10 19.29
N ALA A 24 22.99 25.11 20.49
CA ALA A 24 22.82 23.99 21.40
C ALA A 24 22.03 22.83 20.78
N SER A 25 22.53 21.61 20.96
CA SER A 25 21.79 20.37 20.72
C SER A 25 21.10 19.94 22.02
N PRO A 26 19.77 19.68 22.04
CA PRO A 26 19.15 19.08 23.22
C PRO A 26 19.49 17.59 23.27
N SER A 27 20.32 17.23 24.26
CA SER A 27 20.60 15.85 24.65
C SER A 27 19.34 15.23 25.28
N PHE A 28 18.60 14.41 24.54
CA PHE A 28 17.58 13.53 25.11
C PHE A 28 18.25 12.29 25.71
N ARG A 29 18.47 12.30 27.03
CA ARG A 29 18.78 11.10 27.83
C ARG A 29 17.51 10.29 28.01
N PHE A 30 17.41 9.13 27.37
CA PHE A 30 16.43 8.11 27.77
C PHE A 30 16.91 7.43 29.06
N ARG A 31 16.14 7.58 30.14
CA ARG A 31 16.27 6.76 31.36
C ARG A 31 15.54 5.43 31.13
N PRO A 32 16.10 4.28 31.51
CA PRO A 32 15.42 3.00 31.38
C PRO A 32 14.38 2.83 32.50
N PHE A 33 13.12 2.64 32.13
CA PHE A 33 12.10 2.10 33.02
C PHE A 33 12.31 0.58 33.10
N ARG A 34 12.78 0.10 34.27
CA ARG A 34 12.75 -1.33 34.61
C ARG A 34 11.31 -1.73 34.93
N LEU A 35 10.70 -2.55 34.07
CA LEU A 35 9.54 -3.35 34.48
C LEU A 35 10.01 -4.77 34.79
N CYS A 36 9.98 -5.10 36.07
CA CYS A 36 10.25 -6.42 36.61
C CYS A 36 9.01 -7.30 36.37
N LEU A 37 9.08 -8.27 35.47
CA LEU A 37 8.08 -9.34 35.36
C LEU A 37 8.68 -10.63 35.92
N ARG A 38 8.09 -11.06 37.05
CA ARG A 38 8.39 -12.33 37.72
C ARG A 38 7.94 -13.50 36.85
N PHE A 39 8.84 -14.45 36.66
CA PHE A 39 8.56 -15.78 36.14
C PHE A 39 7.63 -16.54 37.09
N GLY A 40 6.44 -16.91 36.62
CA GLY A 40 5.60 -17.93 37.23
C GLY A 40 5.83 -19.27 36.54
N ARG A 41 6.43 -20.23 37.25
CA ARG A 41 6.49 -21.65 36.88
C ARG A 41 5.12 -22.28 37.16
N GLU A 42 4.45 -22.82 36.15
CA GLU A 42 3.37 -23.79 36.36
C GLU A 42 3.91 -25.21 36.18
N LYS A 43 3.61 -26.05 37.17
CA LYS A 43 3.98 -27.47 37.24
C LYS A 43 2.98 -28.29 36.43
N GLU A 44 3.48 -29.16 35.57
CA GLU A 44 2.72 -30.27 34.99
C GLU A 44 2.40 -31.31 36.06
N VAL A 45 1.13 -31.70 36.16
CA VAL A 45 0.67 -32.91 36.85
C VAL A 45 -0.42 -33.55 35.97
N GLY A 46 -0.12 -34.70 35.36
CA GLY A 46 -1.15 -35.62 34.86
C GLY A 46 -1.76 -36.42 36.02
N PRO A 47 -2.94 -37.07 35.86
CA PRO A 47 -2.98 -38.30 35.06
C PRO A 47 -4.31 -38.66 34.33
N SER A 48 -4.16 -39.66 33.45
CA SER A 48 -5.07 -40.77 33.09
C SER A 48 -6.47 -40.54 32.53
N ALA A 49 -6.60 -40.93 31.25
CA ALA A 49 -7.60 -41.83 30.66
C ALA A 49 -9.08 -41.71 31.08
N GLY A 50 -9.87 -41.15 30.16
CA GLY A 50 -11.32 -41.37 30.08
C GLY A 50 -11.80 -41.12 28.64
N ARG A 51 -12.16 -42.19 27.93
CA ARG A 51 -12.84 -42.09 26.62
C ARG A 51 -14.23 -41.49 26.82
N ALA A 52 -14.43 -40.29 26.33
CA ALA A 52 -15.76 -39.76 26.04
C ALA A 52 -15.67 -38.95 24.75
N GLY A 53 -16.47 -39.32 23.76
CA GLY A 53 -16.49 -38.70 22.44
C GLY A 53 -16.85 -37.23 22.55
N ALA A 54 -15.89 -36.35 22.31
CA ALA A 54 -16.15 -34.94 22.09
C ALA A 54 -16.41 -34.75 20.60
N ARG A 55 -17.70 -34.60 20.22
CA ARG A 55 -18.07 -33.94 18.97
C ARG A 55 -17.43 -32.56 19.03
N TRP A 56 -16.43 -32.33 18.19
CA TRP A 56 -15.90 -31.00 17.95
C TRP A 56 -17.03 -30.21 17.29
N ALA A 57 -17.79 -29.49 18.11
CA ALA A 57 -18.55 -28.35 17.63
C ALA A 57 -17.49 -27.39 17.12
N ALA A 58 -17.28 -27.39 15.80
CA ALA A 58 -16.57 -26.30 15.15
C ALA A 58 -17.27 -25.03 15.59
N ALA A 59 -16.63 -24.25 16.45
CA ALA A 59 -17.06 -22.90 16.76
C ALA A 59 -17.17 -22.20 15.42
N MET A 60 -18.39 -22.00 14.94
CA MET A 60 -18.63 -21.24 13.72
C MET A 60 -18.04 -19.86 13.99
N ALA A 61 -16.92 -19.58 13.33
CA ALA A 61 -16.43 -18.22 13.23
C ALA A 61 -17.63 -17.36 12.81
N PRO A 62 -17.84 -16.18 13.42
CA PRO A 62 -18.91 -15.29 12.97
C PRO A 62 -18.76 -15.16 11.46
N SER A 63 -19.87 -15.26 10.72
CA SER A 63 -19.83 -15.11 9.26
C SER A 63 -19.22 -13.75 8.95
N CYS A 64 -17.91 -13.71 8.73
CA CYS A 64 -17.18 -12.50 8.43
C CYS A 64 -17.71 -12.05 7.08
N THR A 65 -18.57 -11.03 7.05
CA THR A 65 -19.02 -10.45 5.79
C THR A 65 -17.79 -9.88 5.10
N LEU A 66 -17.24 -10.62 4.13
CA LEU A 66 -16.09 -10.17 3.38
C LEU A 66 -16.53 -9.00 2.50
N ASN A 67 -15.92 -7.84 2.70
CA ASN A 67 -16.14 -6.69 1.83
C ASN A 67 -15.24 -6.81 0.60
N ARG A 68 -15.73 -6.36 -0.55
CA ARG A 68 -14.96 -6.32 -1.79
C ARG A 68 -14.16 -5.02 -1.83
N TYR A 69 -12.87 -5.15 -2.08
CA TYR A 69 -11.93 -4.06 -2.28
C TYR A 69 -11.28 -4.19 -3.64
N LEU A 70 -10.90 -3.07 -4.22
CA LEU A 70 -10.15 -2.99 -5.47
C LEU A 70 -8.77 -2.41 -5.15
N LEU A 71 -7.72 -3.15 -5.46
CA LEU A 71 -6.35 -2.64 -5.45
C LEU A 71 -6.01 -2.14 -6.85
N LEU A 72 -5.50 -0.91 -6.90
CA LEU A 72 -4.78 -0.39 -8.04
C LEU A 72 -3.31 -0.73 -7.85
N MET A 73 -2.81 -1.68 -8.63
CA MET A 73 -1.45 -2.18 -8.57
C MET A 73 -0.51 -1.38 -9.48
N ALA A 74 0.76 -1.30 -9.08
CA ALA A 74 1.82 -0.84 -9.96
C ALA A 74 2.08 -1.86 -11.07
N GLN A 75 2.53 -1.36 -12.22
CA GLN A 75 2.91 -2.15 -13.38
C GLN A 75 4.42 -2.39 -13.40
N GLU A 76 4.94 -2.78 -12.24
CA GLU A 76 6.34 -3.09 -11.96
C GLU A 76 6.35 -4.38 -11.12
N HIS A 77 7.42 -5.16 -11.20
CA HIS A 77 7.62 -6.32 -10.31
C HIS A 77 6.39 -7.26 -10.26
N LEU A 78 5.79 -7.54 -11.43
CA LEU A 78 4.47 -8.19 -11.53
C LEU A 78 4.39 -9.51 -10.78
N GLU A 79 5.46 -10.31 -10.83
CA GLU A 79 5.59 -11.61 -10.17
C GLU A 79 5.56 -11.50 -8.63
N PHE A 80 5.96 -10.35 -8.08
CA PHE A 80 6.03 -10.13 -6.64
C PHE A 80 4.74 -9.60 -6.03
N ARG A 81 3.79 -9.16 -6.86
CA ARG A 81 2.50 -8.58 -6.41
C ARG A 81 1.69 -9.57 -5.59
N LEU A 82 1.45 -10.77 -6.13
CA LEU A 82 0.71 -11.82 -5.43
C LEU A 82 1.37 -12.25 -4.12
N PRO A 83 2.66 -12.64 -4.10
CA PRO A 83 3.30 -13.07 -2.85
C PRO A 83 3.43 -11.93 -1.83
N GLU A 84 3.58 -10.65 -2.24
CA GLU A 84 3.63 -9.53 -1.29
C GLU A 84 2.27 -9.37 -0.60
N ILE A 85 1.19 -9.26 -1.37
CA ILE A 85 -0.17 -9.07 -0.84
C ILE A 85 -0.59 -10.27 0.02
N LYS A 86 -0.28 -11.50 -0.40
CA LYS A 86 -0.54 -12.71 0.38
C LYS A 86 0.21 -12.70 1.71
N SER A 87 1.47 -12.26 1.71
CA SER A 87 2.28 -12.17 2.93
C SER A 87 1.73 -11.13 3.90
N LEU A 88 1.38 -9.94 3.39
CA LEU A 88 0.80 -8.85 4.20
C LEU A 88 -0.58 -9.21 4.76
N LEU A 89 -1.47 -9.81 3.97
CA LEU A 89 -2.78 -10.23 4.48
C LEU A 89 -2.64 -11.25 5.61
N SER A 90 -1.75 -12.23 5.45
CA SER A 90 -1.50 -13.22 6.51
C SER A 90 -0.91 -12.59 7.79
N LEU A 91 -0.18 -11.48 7.66
CA LEU A 91 0.41 -10.76 8.79
C LEU A 91 -0.65 -10.12 9.69
N PHE A 92 -1.71 -9.59 9.07
CA PHE A 92 -2.79 -8.86 9.74
C PHE A 92 -4.02 -9.73 10.05
N GLY A 93 -3.89 -11.06 9.94
CA GLY A 93 -4.96 -12.01 10.24
C GLY A 93 -6.04 -12.13 9.14
N GLY A 94 -5.78 -11.60 7.94
CA GLY A 94 -6.63 -11.82 6.77
C GLY A 94 -6.38 -13.20 6.15
N GLN A 95 -7.45 -13.84 5.66
CA GLN A 95 -7.34 -15.04 4.84
C GLN A 95 -7.36 -14.66 3.35
N PHE A 96 -6.53 -15.31 2.57
CA PHE A 96 -6.50 -15.17 1.11
C PHE A 96 -7.34 -16.29 0.48
N ALA A 97 -8.41 -15.95 -0.23
CA ALA A 97 -9.25 -16.94 -0.90
C ALA A 97 -8.57 -17.44 -2.19
N SER A 98 -8.78 -18.71 -2.53
CA SER A 98 -8.22 -19.33 -3.75
C SER A 98 -8.69 -18.64 -5.04
N SER A 99 -9.91 -18.09 -5.06
CA SER A 99 -10.42 -17.29 -6.19
C SER A 99 -9.64 -16.00 -6.43
N GLN A 100 -8.89 -15.51 -5.43
CA GLN A 100 -8.03 -14.34 -5.55
C GLN A 100 -6.65 -14.70 -6.09
N GLU A 101 -6.27 -15.99 -6.16
CA GLU A 101 -4.94 -16.44 -6.60
C GLU A 101 -4.76 -16.38 -8.12
N THR A 102 -5.85 -16.47 -8.90
CA THR A 102 -5.86 -16.33 -10.37
C THR A 102 -5.80 -14.87 -10.81
N TYR A 103 -4.81 -14.14 -10.31
CA TYR A 103 -4.57 -12.76 -10.67
C TYR A 103 -3.76 -12.67 -11.95
N GLY A 104 -4.31 -11.97 -12.95
CA GLY A 104 -3.62 -11.70 -14.21
C GLY A 104 -2.63 -10.53 -14.14
N LYS A 105 -2.18 -10.08 -15.31
CA LYS A 105 -1.29 -8.89 -15.44
C LYS A 105 -2.04 -7.55 -15.33
N SER A 106 -3.36 -7.56 -15.16
CA SER A 106 -4.16 -6.33 -15.02
C SER A 106 -3.66 -5.48 -13.85
N PRO A 107 -3.68 -4.14 -13.95
CA PRO A 107 -3.40 -3.25 -12.82
C PRO A 107 -4.50 -3.27 -11.76
N PHE A 108 -5.69 -3.79 -12.08
CA PHE A 108 -6.83 -3.81 -11.18
C PHE A 108 -6.98 -5.19 -10.57
N TRP A 109 -7.04 -5.25 -9.24
CA TRP A 109 -7.19 -6.51 -8.52
C TRP A 109 -8.30 -6.43 -7.48
N ILE A 110 -9.36 -7.20 -7.68
CA ILE A 110 -10.45 -7.30 -6.72
C ILE A 110 -10.07 -8.32 -5.65
N LEU A 111 -10.13 -7.91 -4.38
CA LEU A 111 -9.89 -8.75 -3.22
C LEU A 111 -11.08 -8.69 -2.26
N SER A 112 -11.37 -9.81 -1.63
CA SER A 112 -12.26 -9.91 -0.47
C SER A 112 -11.43 -9.76 0.79
N ILE A 113 -11.68 -8.72 1.61
CA ILE A 113 -10.96 -8.47 2.87
C ILE A 113 -11.98 -8.39 4.01
N PRO A 114 -11.70 -8.99 5.20
CA PRO A 114 -12.67 -9.03 6.30
C PRO A 114 -13.00 -7.68 6.93
N SER A 115 -12.06 -6.72 6.93
CA SER A 115 -12.23 -5.41 7.59
C SER A 115 -11.47 -4.31 6.86
N GLU A 116 -11.97 -3.08 6.94
CA GLU A 116 -11.29 -1.87 6.46
C GLU A 116 -9.96 -1.65 7.19
N ASP A 117 -9.84 -2.03 8.46
CA ASP A 117 -8.60 -1.88 9.24
C ASP A 117 -7.47 -2.75 8.66
N ILE A 118 -7.80 -3.96 8.21
CA ILE A 118 -6.85 -4.86 7.55
C ILE A 118 -6.41 -4.26 6.22
N ALA A 119 -7.35 -3.73 5.44
CA ALA A 119 -7.05 -3.03 4.19
C ALA A 119 -6.10 -1.83 4.42
N ARG A 120 -6.38 -1.01 5.44
CA ARG A 120 -5.51 0.12 5.82
C ARG A 120 -4.12 -0.33 6.26
N ASN A 121 -4.04 -1.37 7.10
CA ASN A 121 -2.75 -1.89 7.57
C ASN A 121 -1.92 -2.52 6.46
N LEU A 122 -2.57 -3.17 5.48
CA LEU A 122 -1.92 -3.63 4.26
C LEU A 122 -1.31 -2.46 3.47
N MET A 123 -2.07 -1.38 3.28
CA MET A 123 -1.61 -0.22 2.51
C MET A 123 -0.46 0.55 3.18
N LYS A 124 -0.39 0.52 4.52
CA LYS A 124 0.75 1.09 5.27
C LYS A 124 2.09 0.40 5.01
N ARG A 125 2.12 -0.75 4.31
CA ARG A 125 3.34 -1.53 4.06
C ARG A 125 3.61 -1.86 2.60
N THR A 126 2.57 -2.10 1.82
CA THR A 126 2.75 -2.53 0.42
C THR A 126 3.46 -1.45 -0.39
N VAL A 127 4.37 -1.90 -1.25
CA VAL A 127 4.99 -1.07 -2.29
C VAL A 127 4.58 -1.51 -3.69
N CYS A 128 3.93 -2.68 -3.85
CA CYS A 128 3.35 -3.08 -5.13
C CYS A 128 2.02 -2.38 -5.42
N ALA A 129 1.19 -2.10 -4.40
CA ALA A 129 -0.08 -1.42 -4.61
C ALA A 129 0.09 0.11 -4.54
N LYS A 130 -0.60 0.82 -5.43
CA LYS A 130 -0.67 2.28 -5.44
C LYS A 130 -1.75 2.78 -4.48
N SER A 131 -2.95 2.21 -4.56
CA SER A 131 -4.11 2.61 -3.76
C SER A 131 -5.07 1.45 -3.58
N ILE A 132 -5.87 1.47 -2.52
CA ILE A 132 -6.99 0.55 -2.31
C ILE A 132 -8.31 1.32 -2.18
N PHE A 133 -9.35 0.74 -2.76
CA PHE A 133 -10.70 1.28 -2.80
C PHE A 133 -11.68 0.24 -2.25
N GLU A 134 -12.66 0.66 -1.47
CA GLU A 134 -13.85 -0.13 -1.21
C GLU A 134 -14.69 -0.15 -2.49
N LEU A 135 -14.94 -1.35 -3.02
CA LEU A 135 -15.61 -1.53 -4.30
C LEU A 135 -17.13 -1.48 -4.10
N TRP A 136 -17.79 -0.49 -4.70
CA TRP A 136 -19.23 -0.36 -4.67
C TRP A 136 -19.90 -0.97 -5.90
N GLY A 137 -19.29 -0.79 -7.07
CA GLY A 137 -19.80 -1.36 -8.32
C GLY A 137 -18.71 -1.66 -9.33
N HIS A 138 -18.98 -2.63 -10.21
CA HIS A 138 -18.14 -2.95 -11.35
C HIS A 138 -19.00 -3.32 -12.56
N GLY A 139 -18.52 -3.04 -13.76
CA GLY A 139 -19.17 -3.41 -15.02
C GLY A 139 -18.21 -3.32 -16.20
N GLN A 140 -18.52 -4.01 -17.30
CA GLN A 140 -17.80 -3.87 -18.57
C GLN A 140 -18.37 -2.74 -19.43
N SER A 141 -19.57 -2.26 -19.10
CA SER A 141 -20.19 -1.09 -19.69
C SER A 141 -20.70 -0.12 -18.60
N PRO A 142 -20.97 1.15 -18.95
CA PRO A 142 -21.59 2.11 -18.02
C PRO A 142 -22.92 1.59 -17.46
N GLU A 143 -23.73 0.93 -18.28
CA GLU A 143 -25.05 0.38 -17.91
C GLU A 143 -24.93 -0.75 -16.88
N GLU A 144 -23.95 -1.63 -17.06
CA GLU A 144 -23.64 -2.68 -16.09
C GLU A 144 -23.15 -2.08 -14.77
N LEU A 145 -22.30 -1.06 -14.82
CA LEU A 145 -21.84 -0.35 -13.63
C LEU A 145 -23.02 0.27 -12.88
N TYR A 146 -23.95 0.92 -13.58
CA TYR A 146 -25.15 1.49 -12.95
C TYR A 146 -26.01 0.43 -12.28
N SER A 147 -26.18 -0.72 -12.94
CA SER A 147 -26.92 -1.85 -12.38
C SER A 147 -26.23 -2.41 -11.14
N SER A 148 -24.90 -2.53 -11.18
CA SER A 148 -24.07 -2.96 -10.05
C SER A 148 -24.20 -2.00 -8.86
N LEU A 149 -24.17 -0.69 -9.11
CA LEU A 149 -24.28 0.34 -8.09
C LEU A 149 -25.67 0.39 -7.44
N LYS A 150 -26.74 0.20 -8.21
CA LYS A 150 -28.11 0.12 -7.67
C LYS A 150 -28.32 -1.09 -6.75
N ASN A 151 -27.60 -2.18 -7.02
CA ASN A 151 -27.66 -3.40 -6.21
C ASN A 151 -26.77 -3.34 -4.96
N TYR A 152 -25.93 -2.32 -4.81
CA TYR A 152 -25.05 -2.20 -3.65
C TYR A 152 -25.85 -1.77 -2.40
N PRO A 153 -25.56 -2.33 -1.21
CA PRO A 153 -26.32 -2.02 0.00
C PRO A 153 -26.25 -0.53 0.35
N VAL A 154 -27.41 0.14 0.30
CA VAL A 154 -27.54 1.57 0.60
C VAL A 154 -27.03 1.90 2.01
N GLU A 155 -27.24 1.00 2.98
CA GLU A 155 -26.75 1.14 4.36
C GLU A 155 -25.24 1.35 4.46
N LYS A 156 -24.45 0.77 3.52
CA LYS A 156 -23.00 0.96 3.47
C LYS A 156 -22.59 2.27 2.81
N MET A 157 -23.47 2.84 1.97
CA MET A 157 -23.20 4.10 1.25
C MET A 157 -23.58 5.33 2.07
N VAL A 158 -24.72 5.28 2.77
CA VAL A 158 -25.30 6.40 3.53
C VAL A 158 -24.28 7.13 4.42
N PRO A 159 -23.41 6.45 5.20
CA PRO A 159 -22.44 7.13 6.06
C PRO A 159 -21.47 8.06 5.31
N PHE A 160 -21.23 7.80 4.02
CA PHE A 160 -20.26 8.52 3.21
C PHE A 160 -20.90 9.52 2.23
N LEU A 161 -22.24 9.51 2.15
CA LEU A 161 -23.01 10.35 1.23
C LEU A 161 -23.80 11.46 1.95
N HIS A 162 -23.74 11.50 3.28
CA HIS A 162 -24.50 12.45 4.12
C HIS A 162 -24.18 13.92 3.81
N SER A 163 -25.15 14.80 3.99
CA SER A 163 -25.07 16.24 3.72
C SER A 163 -24.01 17.01 4.50
N ASP A 164 -23.67 16.54 5.70
CA ASP A 164 -22.59 17.09 6.52
C ASP A 164 -21.19 16.71 6.03
N SER A 165 -21.09 15.75 5.12
CA SER A 165 -19.81 15.28 4.59
C SER A 165 -19.35 16.08 3.38
N THR A 166 -18.04 16.09 3.15
CA THR A 166 -17.46 16.67 1.93
C THR A 166 -16.82 15.59 1.06
N TYR A 167 -17.06 15.66 -0.24
CA TYR A 167 -16.53 14.65 -1.15
C TYR A 167 -15.85 15.22 -2.40
N LYS A 168 -15.05 14.36 -3.03
CA LYS A 168 -14.43 14.60 -4.33
C LYS A 168 -14.49 13.32 -5.16
N ILE A 169 -14.88 13.44 -6.43
CA ILE A 169 -14.78 12.35 -7.39
C ILE A 169 -13.49 12.51 -8.19
N LYS A 170 -12.71 11.43 -8.29
CA LYS A 170 -11.52 11.34 -9.14
C LYS A 170 -11.76 10.31 -10.24
N ILE A 171 -11.15 10.53 -11.39
CA ILE A 171 -11.17 9.56 -12.48
C ILE A 171 -9.75 9.09 -12.71
N HIS A 172 -9.58 7.78 -12.62
CA HIS A 172 -8.33 7.08 -12.81
C HIS A 172 -8.44 6.17 -14.03
N THR A 173 -7.74 6.51 -15.10
CA THR A 173 -7.71 5.71 -16.32
C THR A 173 -6.39 5.00 -16.44
N PHE A 174 -6.44 3.72 -16.81
CA PHE A 174 -5.26 2.97 -17.17
C PHE A 174 -5.11 2.92 -18.70
N ASN A 175 -3.89 3.16 -19.20
CA ASN A 175 -3.55 3.09 -20.62
C ASN A 175 -4.26 4.10 -21.55
N LYS A 176 -4.99 5.08 -21.00
CA LYS A 176 -5.59 6.20 -21.75
C LYS A 176 -5.51 7.47 -20.93
N THR A 177 -5.31 8.62 -21.56
CA THR A 177 -5.43 9.93 -20.93
C THR A 177 -6.74 10.56 -21.37
N LEU A 178 -7.61 10.88 -20.41
CA LEU A 178 -8.85 11.59 -20.68
C LEU A 178 -8.68 13.10 -20.59
N THR A 179 -9.37 13.81 -21.48
CA THR A 179 -9.55 15.26 -21.43
C THR A 179 -10.41 15.67 -20.23
N GLN A 180 -10.40 16.95 -19.87
CA GLN A 180 -11.21 17.45 -18.75
C GLN A 180 -12.71 17.35 -19.05
N GLU A 181 -13.12 17.59 -20.30
CA GLU A 181 -14.52 17.48 -20.73
C GLU A 181 -15.03 16.05 -20.59
N GLU A 182 -14.24 15.06 -21.02
CA GLU A 182 -14.58 13.64 -20.81
C GLU A 182 -14.67 13.30 -19.32
N LYS A 183 -13.78 13.83 -18.49
CA LYS A 183 -13.84 13.61 -17.04
C LYS A 183 -15.13 14.17 -16.44
N ILE A 184 -15.54 15.36 -16.85
CA ILE A 184 -16.80 15.98 -16.38
C ILE A 184 -17.99 15.11 -16.80
N LYS A 185 -18.05 14.67 -18.07
CA LYS A 185 -19.12 13.76 -18.54
C LYS A 185 -19.24 12.48 -17.71
N ARG A 186 -18.11 11.93 -17.23
CA ARG A 186 -18.08 10.72 -16.39
C ARG A 186 -18.53 11.01 -14.95
N ILE A 187 -18.32 12.23 -14.48
CA ILE A 187 -18.83 12.68 -13.17
C ILE A 187 -20.34 12.93 -13.25
N ASP A 188 -20.81 13.61 -14.30
CA ASP A 188 -22.24 13.89 -14.52
C ASP A 188 -23.04 12.59 -14.66
N ALA A 189 -22.44 11.58 -15.31
CA ALA A 189 -22.99 10.23 -15.39
C ALA A 189 -23.24 9.56 -14.02
N LEU A 190 -22.65 10.04 -12.93
CA LEU A 190 -22.85 9.53 -11.56
C LEU A 190 -23.87 10.32 -10.75
N GLU A 191 -24.52 11.32 -11.32
CA GLU A 191 -25.51 12.18 -10.64
C GLU A 191 -26.72 11.39 -10.10
N PHE A 192 -27.00 10.21 -10.63
CA PHE A 192 -28.07 9.34 -10.15
C PHE A 192 -27.83 8.78 -8.73
N LEU A 193 -26.60 8.82 -8.21
CA LEU A 193 -26.29 8.42 -6.85
C LEU A 193 -26.73 9.51 -5.87
N PRO A 194 -27.28 9.14 -4.69
CA PRO A 194 -27.79 10.11 -3.73
C PRO A 194 -26.64 10.83 -2.98
N PHE A 195 -25.84 11.61 -3.69
CA PHE A 195 -24.81 12.47 -3.09
C PHE A 195 -25.48 13.69 -2.45
N GLU A 196 -25.68 13.66 -1.13
CA GLU A 196 -26.20 14.81 -0.39
C GLU A 196 -25.06 15.72 0.12
N GLY A 197 -23.84 15.19 0.19
CA GLY A 197 -22.65 15.91 0.65
C GLY A 197 -22.24 17.10 -0.23
N LYS A 198 -21.33 17.93 0.29
CA LYS A 198 -20.80 19.11 -0.43
C LYS A 198 -19.53 18.75 -1.22
N VAL A 199 -19.44 19.20 -2.47
CA VAL A 199 -18.24 18.99 -3.29
C VAL A 199 -17.08 19.86 -2.77
N ASN A 200 -15.96 19.24 -2.37
CA ASN A 200 -14.74 19.93 -1.95
C ASN A 200 -13.52 19.38 -2.68
N LEU A 201 -12.96 20.16 -3.61
CA LEU A 201 -11.84 19.73 -4.44
C LEU A 201 -10.47 19.76 -3.74
N LYS A 202 -10.34 20.56 -2.66
CA LYS A 202 -9.06 20.81 -1.96
C LYS A 202 -8.85 19.86 -0.78
N LYS A 203 -9.85 19.73 0.10
CA LYS A 203 -9.77 18.90 1.31
C LYS A 203 -11.09 18.14 1.53
N PRO A 204 -11.37 17.12 0.70
CA PRO A 204 -12.54 16.26 0.89
C PRO A 204 -12.33 15.31 2.07
N GLN A 205 -13.40 14.98 2.78
CA GLN A 205 -13.41 13.90 3.76
C GLN A 205 -13.49 12.53 3.07
N HIS A 206 -14.25 12.44 1.97
CA HIS A 206 -14.42 11.21 1.21
C HIS A 206 -13.98 11.41 -0.24
N VAL A 207 -13.13 10.50 -0.73
CA VAL A 207 -12.70 10.50 -2.12
C VAL A 207 -13.33 9.30 -2.80
N PHE A 208 -14.16 9.56 -3.80
CA PHE A 208 -14.70 8.54 -4.68
C PHE A 208 -13.87 8.46 -5.95
N SER A 209 -13.78 7.29 -6.54
CA SER A 209 -12.98 7.10 -7.75
C SER A 209 -13.70 6.22 -8.75
N VAL A 210 -13.74 6.70 -9.99
CA VAL A 210 -14.04 5.91 -11.18
C VAL A 210 -12.72 5.40 -11.71
N LEU A 211 -12.58 4.09 -11.86
CA LEU A 211 -11.40 3.46 -12.41
C LEU A 211 -11.74 2.75 -13.71
N GLU A 212 -11.06 3.12 -14.79
CA GLU A 212 -11.30 2.58 -16.13
C GLU A 212 -10.07 1.81 -16.64
N ASP A 213 -10.29 0.56 -17.05
CA ASP A 213 -9.28 -0.32 -17.61
C ASP A 213 -9.39 -0.38 -19.14
N TYR A 214 -8.48 0.26 -19.86
CA TYR A 214 -8.40 0.19 -21.33
C TYR A 214 -7.47 -0.94 -21.82
N GLY A 215 -7.11 -1.89 -20.96
CA GLY A 215 -6.25 -3.02 -21.31
C GLY A 215 -4.76 -2.71 -21.23
N LEU A 216 -3.96 -3.71 -21.57
CA LEU A 216 -2.50 -3.72 -21.37
C LEU A 216 -1.68 -3.31 -22.60
N ASP A 217 -2.30 -3.24 -23.78
CA ASP A 217 -1.60 -2.92 -25.05
C ASP A 217 -1.63 -1.40 -25.29
N PRO A 218 -0.50 -0.68 -25.16
CA PRO A 218 -0.46 0.77 -25.38
C PRO A 218 -0.65 1.17 -26.86
N ASN A 219 -0.41 0.24 -27.79
CA ASN A 219 -0.49 0.52 -29.23
C ASN A 219 -1.92 0.35 -29.77
N ARG A 220 -2.77 -0.38 -29.05
CA ARG A 220 -4.15 -0.67 -29.45
C ARG A 220 -5.12 -0.35 -28.31
N ILE A 221 -5.25 0.94 -28.02
CA ILE A 221 -6.16 1.43 -26.99
C ILE A 221 -7.59 1.39 -27.54
N PRO A 222 -8.51 0.62 -26.92
CA PRO A 222 -9.91 0.60 -27.34
C PRO A 222 -10.60 1.94 -27.06
N GLU A 223 -11.66 2.23 -27.81
CA GLU A 223 -12.44 3.45 -27.61
C GLU A 223 -13.14 3.46 -26.24
N ASN A 224 -13.68 2.29 -25.85
CA ASN A 224 -14.35 2.04 -24.58
C ASN A 224 -13.47 1.20 -23.64
N PRO A 225 -13.55 1.42 -22.32
CA PRO A 225 -12.83 0.60 -21.35
C PRO A 225 -13.39 -0.83 -21.32
N HIS A 226 -12.52 -1.81 -21.07
CA HIS A 226 -12.93 -3.20 -20.86
C HIS A 226 -13.61 -3.40 -19.52
N ASN A 227 -13.20 -2.66 -18.50
CA ASN A 227 -13.81 -2.70 -17.18
C ASN A 227 -13.86 -1.29 -16.58
N ILE A 228 -14.95 -1.00 -15.90
CA ILE A 228 -15.18 0.22 -15.14
C ILE A 228 -15.51 -0.18 -13.71
N TYR A 229 -14.84 0.47 -12.78
CA TYR A 229 -15.01 0.27 -11.34
C TYR A 229 -15.39 1.58 -10.68
N PHE A 230 -16.28 1.52 -9.70
CA PHE A 230 -16.59 2.64 -8.84
C PHE A 230 -16.41 2.25 -7.38
N GLY A 231 -15.74 3.11 -6.63
CA GLY A 231 -15.48 2.84 -5.23
C GLY A 231 -15.00 4.04 -4.43
N ARG A 232 -14.99 3.86 -3.11
CA ARG A 232 -14.49 4.83 -2.14
C ARG A 232 -13.01 4.55 -1.86
N TRP A 233 -12.16 5.56 -2.01
CA TRP A 233 -10.74 5.46 -1.67
C TRP A 233 -10.57 5.30 -0.16
N ILE A 234 -9.70 4.36 0.22
CA ILE A 234 -9.42 4.04 1.63
C ILE A 234 -8.03 4.53 2.01
N ALA A 235 -6.99 4.13 1.27
CA ALA A 235 -5.60 4.44 1.56
C ALA A 235 -4.70 4.27 0.32
N ASP A 236 -3.58 4.98 0.34
CA ASP A 236 -2.48 4.84 -0.63
C ASP A 236 -1.37 3.94 -0.08
N GLY A 237 -0.62 3.32 -0.98
CA GLY A 237 0.53 2.47 -0.68
C GLY A 237 1.80 3.29 -0.43
N GLN A 238 2.84 2.62 0.05
CA GLN A 238 4.09 3.25 0.47
C GLN A 238 5.11 3.41 -0.66
N ARG A 239 4.64 3.65 -1.89
CA ARG A 239 5.53 3.75 -3.06
C ARG A 239 6.47 4.95 -3.03
N GLU A 240 6.08 6.02 -2.33
CA GLU A 240 6.94 7.17 -2.07
C GLU A 240 8.23 6.79 -1.33
N LEU A 241 8.20 5.70 -0.54
CA LEU A 241 9.38 5.21 0.16
C LEU A 241 10.47 4.77 -0.83
N ILE A 242 10.11 4.17 -1.96
CA ILE A 242 11.08 3.73 -2.98
C ILE A 242 11.95 4.91 -3.44
N GLU A 243 11.34 6.07 -3.66
CA GLU A 243 12.07 7.26 -4.09
C GLU A 243 12.88 7.89 -2.95
N SER A 244 12.34 7.90 -1.73
CA SER A 244 13.04 8.44 -0.55
C SER A 244 14.27 7.63 -0.17
N TYR A 245 14.23 6.30 -0.30
CA TYR A 245 15.31 5.37 -0.01
C TYR A 245 16.19 5.03 -1.22
N SER A 246 16.00 5.78 -2.33
CA SER A 246 16.80 5.63 -3.53
C SER A 246 18.29 5.72 -3.23
N VAL A 247 19.08 4.82 -3.82
CA VAL A 247 20.54 4.77 -3.65
C VAL A 247 21.21 6.11 -3.95
N LYS A 248 20.64 6.90 -4.87
CA LYS A 248 21.14 8.24 -5.26
C LYS A 248 21.11 9.26 -4.12
N LYS A 249 20.26 9.07 -3.11
CA LYS A 249 20.10 9.97 -1.97
C LYS A 249 20.96 9.55 -0.76
N ARG A 250 21.73 8.46 -0.86
CA ARG A 250 22.55 7.93 0.24
C ARG A 250 23.90 8.65 0.35
N HIS A 251 24.43 8.71 1.57
CA HIS A 251 25.77 9.23 1.82
C HIS A 251 26.87 8.33 1.23
N PHE A 252 26.66 7.01 1.29
CA PHE A 252 27.54 6.01 0.69
C PHE A 252 26.83 5.31 -0.47
N ILE A 253 27.43 5.39 -1.66
CA ILE A 253 26.88 4.85 -2.90
C ILE A 253 27.78 3.70 -3.37
N GLY A 254 27.22 2.49 -3.40
CA GLY A 254 27.87 1.32 -4.00
C GLY A 254 27.21 0.92 -5.30
N ASN A 255 28.02 0.48 -6.26
CA ASN A 255 27.60 0.06 -7.61
C ASN A 255 26.80 -1.26 -7.63
N THR A 256 26.90 -2.08 -6.58
CA THR A 256 26.20 -3.37 -6.44
C THR A 256 25.02 -3.32 -5.45
N SER A 257 24.48 -2.13 -5.20
CA SER A 257 23.35 -1.95 -4.28
C SER A 257 22.05 -2.46 -4.93
N MET A 258 21.25 -3.23 -4.17
CA MET A 258 19.91 -3.61 -4.60
C MET A 258 18.96 -2.40 -4.67
N ASP A 259 17.95 -2.51 -5.53
CA ASP A 259 16.85 -1.53 -5.61
C ASP A 259 16.06 -1.45 -4.28
N ALA A 260 15.66 -0.23 -3.90
CA ALA A 260 14.94 0.03 -2.67
C ALA A 260 13.54 -0.62 -2.67
N GLY A 261 12.85 -0.62 -3.81
CA GLY A 261 11.53 -1.24 -3.94
C GLY A 261 11.58 -2.74 -3.72
N LEU A 262 12.55 -3.43 -4.35
CA LEU A 262 12.78 -4.85 -4.10
C LEU A 262 13.10 -5.16 -2.63
N SER A 263 13.83 -4.27 -1.95
CA SER A 263 14.18 -4.44 -0.53
C SER A 263 12.94 -4.42 0.36
N PHE A 264 12.02 -3.48 0.11
CA PHE A 264 10.73 -3.41 0.81
C PHE A 264 9.86 -4.63 0.53
N ILE A 265 9.80 -5.08 -0.74
CA ILE A 265 9.07 -6.30 -1.12
C ILE A 265 9.61 -7.51 -0.34
N MET A 266 10.93 -7.67 -0.25
CA MET A 266 11.56 -8.77 0.49
C MET A 266 11.26 -8.70 1.99
N ALA A 267 11.30 -7.53 2.61
CA ALA A 267 10.92 -7.36 4.02
C ALA A 267 9.44 -7.71 4.25
N ASN A 268 8.56 -7.40 3.29
CA ASN A 268 7.15 -7.75 3.33
C ASN A 268 6.92 -9.27 3.14
N HIS A 269 7.66 -9.93 2.24
CA HIS A 269 7.65 -11.40 2.11
C HIS A 269 8.16 -12.10 3.36
N GLY A 270 9.23 -11.56 3.96
CA GLY A 270 9.77 -12.02 5.24
C GLY A 270 8.84 -11.77 6.43
N LYS A 271 7.74 -11.03 6.23
CA LYS A 271 6.73 -10.71 7.26
C LYS A 271 7.35 -10.03 8.49
N VAL A 272 8.46 -9.32 8.29
CA VAL A 272 9.23 -8.68 9.36
C VAL A 272 8.36 -7.68 10.12
N LYS A 273 8.41 -7.73 11.44
CA LYS A 273 7.69 -6.86 12.38
C LYS A 273 8.67 -6.03 13.21
N GLU A 274 8.11 -5.03 13.89
CA GLU A 274 8.85 -4.30 14.91
C GLU A 274 9.38 -5.28 15.98
N ASN A 275 10.64 -5.10 16.37
CA ASN A 275 11.40 -5.96 17.29
C ASN A 275 11.85 -7.31 16.72
N ASP A 276 11.62 -7.60 15.44
CA ASP A 276 12.25 -8.76 14.80
C ASP A 276 13.75 -8.51 14.60
N ILE A 277 14.55 -9.56 14.76
CA ILE A 277 15.98 -9.52 14.44
C ILE A 277 16.14 -10.05 13.02
N VAL A 278 16.57 -9.18 12.11
CA VAL A 278 16.86 -9.52 10.71
C VAL A 278 18.38 -9.63 10.54
N PHE A 279 18.82 -10.74 9.93
CA PHE A 279 20.22 -10.96 9.61
C PHE A 279 20.42 -11.01 8.10
N ASP A 280 21.21 -10.08 7.57
CA ASP A 280 21.69 -10.10 6.19
C ASP A 280 23.20 -10.43 6.17
N PRO A 281 23.58 -11.68 5.83
CA PRO A 281 24.98 -12.09 5.79
C PRO A 281 25.79 -11.43 4.65
N PHE A 282 25.12 -10.73 3.72
CA PHE A 282 25.73 -10.10 2.55
C PHE A 282 25.32 -8.62 2.42
N VAL A 283 25.29 -7.92 3.56
CA VAL A 283 24.71 -6.57 3.73
C VAL A 283 25.22 -5.49 2.77
N GLY A 284 26.47 -5.56 2.31
CA GLY A 284 27.03 -4.60 1.36
C GLY A 284 26.84 -3.13 1.79
N THR A 285 26.08 -2.35 1.01
CA THR A 285 25.73 -0.96 1.30
C THR A 285 24.55 -0.78 2.26
N ALA A 286 24.15 -1.84 2.95
CA ALA A 286 23.07 -1.87 3.93
C ALA A 286 21.72 -1.40 3.35
N VAL A 287 21.32 -1.96 2.20
CA VAL A 287 20.03 -1.62 1.55
C VAL A 287 18.82 -2.11 2.35
N TYR A 288 18.98 -3.17 3.14
CA TYR A 288 17.92 -3.81 3.92
C TYR A 288 17.78 -3.30 5.36
N LEU A 289 18.66 -2.40 5.80
CA LEU A 289 18.72 -1.85 7.15
C LEU A 289 18.29 -0.38 7.13
#